data_AF-A0A1E1WZY6-F1
#
_entry.id   AF-A0A1E1WZY6-F1
#
_cell.length_a   1.000
_cell.length_b   1.000
_cell.length_c   1.000
_cell.angle_alpha   90.00
_cell.angle_beta   90.00
_cell.angle_gamma   90.00
#
_symmetry.space_group_name_H-M   'P 1'
#
loop_
_entity.id
_entity.type
_entity.pdbx_description
1 polymer ?
#
loop_
_entity_poly.entity_id
_entity_poly.type
_entity_poly.pdbx_seq_one_letter_code
_entity_poly.pdbx_strand_id
1 'polypeptide(L)'
;KENLYDNTQGSSLLFDTRTGVLRMKTYRAKFEVEVLCEPCGAERETTVHVVLRGSKLQPGPLEGKAADIEGAMGFSGEDGRIDKKRVSITKGRLGDWWSKSRQG
;
A
#
# COMPACT_ATOMS: atom_id res chain seq x y z
N LYS A 1 -2.16 17.25 -8.24
CA LYS A 1 -1.35 16.08 -7.80
C LYS A 1 -2.31 14.98 -7.29
N GLU A 2 -3.35 14.64 -8.06
CA GLU A 2 -4.49 13.80 -7.61
C GLU A 2 -4.93 12.76 -8.66
N ASN A 3 -4.11 12.49 -9.69
CA ASN A 3 -4.56 11.67 -10.83
C ASN A 3 -4.31 10.16 -10.65
N LEU A 4 -3.88 9.74 -9.46
CA LEU A 4 -3.60 8.33 -9.17
C LEU A 4 -4.84 7.59 -8.68
N TYR A 5 -5.67 8.22 -7.86
CA TYR A 5 -6.96 7.69 -7.41
C TYR A 5 -8.06 8.51 -8.09
N ASP A 6 -8.41 8.09 -9.31
CA ASP A 6 -9.60 8.55 -10.01
C ASP A 6 -10.80 7.65 -9.63
N ASN A 7 -12.02 8.08 -9.92
CA ASN A 7 -13.25 7.29 -9.65
C ASN A 7 -13.45 6.12 -10.62
N THR A 8 -12.35 5.57 -11.17
CA THR A 8 -12.42 4.41 -12.05
C THR A 8 -12.50 3.12 -11.25
N GLN A 9 -13.15 2.11 -11.82
CA GLN A 9 -13.21 0.78 -11.22
C GLN A 9 -11.82 0.19 -10.97
N GLY A 10 -10.86 0.43 -11.87
CA GLY A 10 -9.47 0.01 -11.71
C GLY A 10 -8.79 0.61 -10.48
N SER A 11 -9.09 1.87 -10.13
CA SER A 11 -8.59 2.50 -8.90
C SER A 11 -9.20 1.91 -7.64
N SER A 12 -10.51 1.65 -7.64
CA SER A 12 -11.17 0.97 -6.51
C SER A 12 -10.58 -0.41 -6.28
N LEU A 13 -10.39 -1.19 -7.35
CA LEU A 13 -9.80 -2.53 -7.25
C LEU A 13 -8.33 -2.47 -6.81
N LEU A 14 -7.56 -1.49 -7.28
CA LEU A 14 -6.18 -1.31 -6.83
C LEU A 14 -6.11 -1.03 -5.32
N PHE A 15 -7.03 -0.21 -4.81
CA PHE A 15 -7.18 0.05 -3.38
C PHE A 15 -7.56 -1.22 -2.60
N ASP A 16 -8.57 -1.95 -3.08
CA ASP A 16 -9.08 -3.16 -2.42
C ASP A 16 -8.04 -4.27 -2.39
N THR A 17 -7.30 -4.48 -3.48
CA THR A 17 -6.25 -5.50 -3.56
C THR A 17 -5.15 -5.22 -2.53
N ARG A 18 -4.74 -3.95 -2.38
CA ARG A 18 -3.71 -3.56 -1.40
C ARG A 18 -4.22 -3.63 0.04
N THR A 19 -5.45 -3.21 0.28
CA THR A 19 -6.11 -3.36 1.60
C THR A 19 -6.28 -4.83 1.97
N GLY A 20 -6.59 -5.69 1.00
CA GLY A 20 -6.65 -7.14 1.16
C GLY A 20 -5.29 -7.75 1.53
N VAL A 21 -4.20 -7.33 0.88
CA VAL A 21 -2.83 -7.74 1.24
C VAL A 21 -2.47 -7.29 2.65
N LEU A 22 -2.80 -6.05 3.04
CA LEU A 22 -2.60 -5.57 4.40
C LEU A 22 -3.36 -6.42 5.42
N ARG A 23 -4.64 -6.70 5.18
CA ARG A 23 -5.46 -7.58 6.04
C ARG A 23 -4.87 -8.99 6.14
N MET A 24 -4.37 -9.55 5.04
CA MET A 24 -3.74 -10.87 5.06
C MET A 24 -2.41 -10.87 5.81
N LYS A 25 -1.60 -9.80 5.70
CA LYS A 25 -0.39 -9.62 6.52
C LYS A 25 -0.74 -9.51 8.00
N THR A 26 -1.74 -8.69 8.36
CA THR A 26 -2.23 -8.57 9.75
C THR A 26 -2.80 -9.90 10.26
N TYR A 27 -3.52 -10.65 9.42
CA TYR A 27 -4.01 -11.98 9.77
C TYR A 27 -2.84 -12.93 10.03
N ARG A 28 -1.84 -13.00 9.14
CA ARG A 28 -0.62 -13.79 9.36
C ARG A 28 0.12 -13.40 10.64
N ALA A 29 0.23 -12.10 10.94
CA ALA A 29 0.83 -11.60 12.18
C ALA A 29 0.06 -11.99 13.46
N LYS A 30 -1.21 -12.43 13.36
CA LYS A 30 -1.93 -13.02 14.51
C LYS A 30 -1.50 -14.44 14.82
N PHE A 31 -0.91 -15.14 13.83
CA PHE A 31 -0.46 -16.53 13.95
C PHE A 31 1.07 -16.68 13.96
N GLU A 32 1.81 -15.65 13.54
CA GLU A 32 3.25 -15.53 13.77
C GLU A 32 3.53 -14.86 15.14
N VAL A 33 4.62 -15.33 15.78
CA VAL A 33 5.13 -14.92 17.11
C VAL A 33 5.01 -13.42 17.33
N GLU A 34 4.70 -12.99 18.57
CA GLU A 34 4.54 -11.60 18.98
C GLU A 34 5.49 -10.64 18.25
N VAL A 35 5.01 -10.08 17.15
CA VAL A 35 5.79 -9.17 16.32
C VAL A 35 5.94 -7.90 17.14
N LEU A 36 7.17 -7.57 17.52
CA LEU A 36 7.47 -6.27 18.07
C LEU A 36 7.31 -5.24 16.95
N CYS A 37 6.73 -4.09 17.29
CA CYS A 37 6.56 -2.98 16.37
C CYS A 37 7.91 -2.62 15.77
N GLU A 38 8.09 -2.86 14.48
CA GLU A 38 9.36 -2.61 13.78
C GLU A 38 9.89 -1.18 14.00
N PRO A 39 9.04 -0.11 13.96
CA PRO A 39 9.48 1.24 14.29
C PRO A 39 10.02 1.41 15.71
N CYS A 40 9.38 0.83 16.74
CA CYS A 40 9.71 1.14 18.13
C CYS A 40 10.66 0.11 18.77
N GLY A 41 10.58 -1.15 18.33
CA GLY A 41 11.35 -2.31 18.79
C GLY A 41 11.04 -2.77 20.21
N ALA A 42 10.08 -2.15 20.90
CA ALA A 42 9.88 -2.29 22.34
C ALA A 42 8.48 -2.76 22.73
N GLU A 43 7.47 -2.43 21.92
CA GLU A 43 6.08 -2.74 22.17
C GLU A 43 5.57 -3.70 21.11
N ARG A 44 4.58 -4.51 21.46
CA ARG A 44 3.93 -5.42 20.51
C ARG A 44 3.26 -4.63 19.39
N GLU A 45 3.48 -5.05 18.15
CA GLU A 45 2.92 -4.43 16.97
C GLU A 45 1.40 -4.64 16.93
N THR A 46 0.67 -3.58 17.26
CA THR A 46 -0.79 -3.54 17.14
C THR A 46 -1.17 -2.34 16.29
N THR A 47 -2.31 -2.39 15.59
CA THR A 47 -2.78 -1.25 14.79
C THR A 47 -2.94 0.01 15.63
N VAL A 48 -3.39 -0.12 16.88
CA VAL A 48 -3.48 1.01 17.84
C VAL A 48 -2.09 1.54 18.18
N HIS A 49 -1.11 0.67 18.42
CA HIS A 49 0.25 1.07 18.72
C HIS A 49 0.90 1.76 17.52
N VAL A 50 0.83 1.19 16.31
CA VAL A 50 1.41 1.76 15.09
C VAL A 50 0.72 3.08 14.74
N VAL A 51 -0.61 3.15 14.70
CA VAL A 51 -1.33 4.34 14.21
C VAL A 51 -1.34 5.48 15.23
N LEU A 52 -1.47 5.20 16.52
CA LEU A 52 -1.72 6.23 17.53
C LEU A 52 -0.56 6.47 18.49
N ARG A 53 0.33 5.49 18.70
CA ARG A 53 1.36 5.54 19.76
C ARG A 53 2.78 5.35 19.26
N GLY A 54 2.98 5.15 17.96
CA GLY A 54 4.27 4.96 17.33
C GLY A 54 5.05 6.27 17.32
N SER A 55 5.67 6.64 18.44
CA SER A 55 6.48 7.86 18.59
C SER A 55 7.76 7.86 17.73
N LYS A 56 8.11 6.71 17.14
CA LYS A 56 9.19 6.56 16.14
C LYS A 56 8.70 6.48 14.69
N LEU A 57 7.39 6.59 14.43
CA LEU A 57 6.89 7.00 13.11
C LEU A 57 7.08 8.51 12.95
N GLN A 58 8.30 8.98 13.18
CA GLN A 58 8.73 10.22 12.56
C GLN A 58 8.72 9.91 11.07
N PRO A 59 7.95 10.63 10.23
CA PRO A 59 8.30 10.65 8.82
C PRO A 59 9.77 11.06 8.80
N GLY A 60 10.67 10.13 8.47
CA GLY A 60 12.05 10.49 8.24
C GLY A 60 12.08 11.66 7.24
N PRO A 61 13.17 12.45 7.19
CA PRO A 61 13.35 13.39 6.10
C PRO A 61 12.93 12.68 4.82
N LEU A 62 12.06 13.31 4.02
CA LEU A 62 11.54 12.80 2.74
C LEU A 62 12.68 12.68 1.69
N GLU A 63 13.82 12.15 2.09
CA GLU A 63 15.01 11.93 1.29
C GLU A 63 15.00 10.48 0.85
N GLY A 64 14.26 10.24 -0.24
CA GLY A 64 14.21 8.94 -0.88
C GLY A 64 13.13 8.86 -1.94
N LYS A 65 13.36 8.04 -2.97
CA LYS A 65 12.49 7.81 -4.13
C LYS A 65 11.08 7.27 -3.81
N ALA A 66 10.74 7.06 -2.53
CA ALA A 66 9.47 6.52 -2.04
C ALA A 66 8.73 7.47 -1.07
N ALA A 67 9.11 8.76 -1.09
CA ALA A 67 8.57 9.83 -0.25
C ALA A 67 7.08 10.13 -0.51
N ASP A 68 6.54 9.77 -1.68
CA ASP A 68 5.14 9.92 -2.03
C ASP A 68 4.40 8.57 -2.02
N ILE A 69 3.06 8.65 -1.93
CA ILE A 69 2.16 7.49 -1.83
C ILE A 69 2.41 6.53 -3.01
N GLU A 70 2.67 7.10 -4.17
CA GLU A 70 2.98 6.41 -5.41
C GLU A 70 4.26 5.57 -5.33
N GLY A 71 5.32 6.14 -4.77
CA GLY A 71 6.57 5.43 -4.58
C GLY A 71 6.49 4.37 -3.49
N ALA A 72 5.78 4.64 -2.40
CA ALA A 72 5.47 3.64 -1.37
C ALA A 72 4.69 2.44 -1.95
N MET A 73 3.89 2.65 -3.00
CA MET A 73 3.17 1.59 -3.72
C MET A 73 4.00 0.85 -4.78
N GLY A 74 5.27 1.22 -4.98
CA GLY A 74 6.17 0.60 -5.96
C GLY A 74 5.94 1.08 -7.39
N PHE A 75 5.29 2.24 -7.56
CA PHE A 75 5.13 2.89 -8.87
C PHE A 75 6.21 3.93 -9.16
N SER A 76 7.26 4.05 -8.34
CA SER A 76 8.42 4.86 -8.70
C SER A 76 9.12 4.28 -9.92
N GLY A 77 9.34 5.14 -10.92
CA GLY A 77 10.29 4.93 -12.00
C GLY A 77 11.73 5.05 -11.50
N GLU A 78 12.68 4.70 -12.38
CA GLU A 78 14.11 4.72 -12.07
C GLU A 78 14.62 6.13 -11.70
N ASP A 79 14.00 7.16 -12.26
CA ASP A 79 14.24 8.58 -11.99
C ASP A 79 13.63 9.07 -10.67
N GLY A 80 12.95 8.20 -9.92
CA GLY A 80 12.25 8.54 -8.68
C GLY A 80 10.94 9.30 -8.90
N ARG A 81 10.52 9.50 -10.15
CA ARG A 81 9.18 10.03 -10.46
C ARG A 81 8.20 8.89 -10.64
N ILE A 82 6.91 9.20 -10.58
CA ILE A 82 5.83 8.23 -10.76
C ILE A 82 5.84 7.67 -12.19
N ASP A 83 5.92 6.35 -12.32
CA ASP A 83 5.68 5.61 -13.56
C ASP A 83 4.17 5.53 -13.83
N LYS A 84 3.64 6.63 -14.38
CA LYS A 84 2.22 6.76 -14.75
C LYS A 84 1.78 5.67 -15.72
N LYS A 85 2.68 5.17 -16.57
CA LYS A 85 2.37 4.11 -17.55
C LYS A 85 2.09 2.79 -16.81
N ARG A 86 2.94 2.41 -15.86
CA ARG A 86 2.72 1.21 -15.02
C ARG A 86 1.44 1.31 -14.21
N VAL A 87 1.11 2.49 -13.68
CA VAL A 87 -0.16 2.72 -12.97
C VAL A 87 -1.35 2.45 -13.90
N SER A 88 -1.40 3.11 -15.06
CA SER A 88 -2.51 2.97 -16.00
C SER A 88 -2.67 1.54 -16.51
N ILE A 89 -1.57 0.84 -16.81
CA ILE A 89 -1.60 -0.57 -17.22
C ILE A 89 -2.18 -1.45 -16.10
N THR A 90 -1.74 -1.23 -14.85
CA THR A 90 -2.22 -1.99 -13.70
C THR A 90 -3.73 -1.79 -13.49
N LYS A 91 -4.21 -0.55 -13.55
CA LYS A 91 -5.64 -0.23 -13.43
C LYS A 91 -6.47 -0.90 -14.53
N GLY A 92 -6.01 -0.84 -15.78
CA GLY A 92 -6.68 -1.48 -16.92
C GLY A 92 -6.80 -2.99 -16.74
N ARG A 93 -5.69 -3.66 -16.40
CA ARG A 93 -5.66 -5.11 -16.16
C ARG A 93 -6.60 -5.54 -15.02
N LEU A 94 -6.67 -4.75 -13.94
CA LEU A 94 -7.60 -5.02 -12.85
C LEU A 94 -9.05 -4.89 -13.29
N GLY A 95 -9.39 -3.86 -14.08
CA GLY A 95 -10.72 -3.70 -14.66
C GLY A 95 -11.12 -4.85 -15.59
N ASP A 96 -10.20 -5.28 -16.46
CA ASP A 96 -10.42 -6.42 -17.37
C ASP A 96 -10.62 -7.73 -16.61
N TRP A 97 -9.75 -7.99 -15.61
CA TRP A 97 -9.85 -9.17 -14.76
C TRP A 97 -11.20 -9.22 -14.05
N TRP A 98 -11.62 -8.12 -13.45
CA TRP A 98 -12.86 -8.02 -12.69
C TRP A 98 -14.12 -8.17 -13.55
N SER A 99 -14.07 -7.67 -14.79
CA SER A 99 -15.14 -7.86 -15.76
C SER A 99 -15.26 -9.33 -16.18
N LYS A 100 -14.13 -10.03 -16.35
CA LYS A 100 -14.10 -11.46 -16.70
C LYS A 100 -14.51 -12.36 -15.54
N SER A 101 -14.14 -12.02 -14.30
CA SER A 101 -14.43 -12.85 -13.12
C SER A 101 -15.92 -12.87 -12.74
N ARG A 102 -16.76 -12.01 -13.34
CA ARG A 102 -18.21 -11.92 -13.09
C ARG A 102 -19.07 -12.34 -14.28
N GLN A 103 -18.45 -12.81 -15.36
CA GLN A 103 -19.13 -13.43 -16.51
C GLN A 103 -19.23 -14.96 -16.39
N GLY A 104 -18.86 -15.52 -15.23
CA GLY A 104 -18.99 -16.93 -14.90
C GLY A 104 -20.18 -17.21 -13.99
#